data_AF-A0A5M3MT91-F1
#
_entry.id   AF-A0A5M3MT91-F1
#
_cell.length_a   1.000
_cell.length_b   1.000
_cell.length_c   1.000
_cell.angle_alpha   90.00
_cell.angle_beta   90.00
_cell.angle_gamma   90.00
#
_symmetry.space_group_name_H-M   'P 1'
#
loop_
_entity.id
_entity.type
_entity.pdbx_description
1 polymer ?
#
loop_
_entity_poly.entity_id
_entity_poly.type
_entity_poly.pdbx_seq_one_letter_code
_entity_poly.pdbx_strand_id
1 'polypeptide(L)'
;SNLKNDALLHQLIHTKLLSPFSNPELSLTHSQREKALAGRVKEVSGKSKLGKGESSTRQEEHNQASQKVRAGLQRKMAERDHNKVEEAKDLGTYHPYLKRQFESESSQAHTRKRARGLGMGVGRFQGGVLKLSRDEIAKATGSNSRAGKGKRRK
;
A
#
# COMPACT_ATOMS: atom_id res chain seq x y z
N SER A 1 5.60 9.68 -31.13
CA SER A 1 6.85 8.98 -30.80
C SER A 1 7.56 9.61 -29.61
N ASN A 2 7.72 10.93 -29.57
CA ASN A 2 8.50 11.63 -28.51
C ASN A 2 7.83 11.65 -27.12
N LEU A 3 6.50 11.79 -27.04
CA LEU A 3 5.78 11.82 -25.76
C LEU A 3 5.98 10.56 -24.89
N LYS A 4 6.15 9.39 -25.52
CA LYS A 4 6.46 8.15 -24.79
C LYS A 4 7.88 8.17 -24.24
N ASN A 5 8.83 8.70 -25.02
CA ASN A 5 10.23 8.85 -24.61
C ASN A 5 10.35 9.90 -23.49
N ASP A 6 9.61 11.00 -23.56
CA ASP A 6 9.58 12.04 -22.52
C ASP A 6 8.94 11.51 -21.23
N ALA A 7 7.87 10.72 -21.33
CA ALA A 7 7.27 10.07 -20.18
C ALA A 7 8.22 9.07 -19.51
N LEU A 8 8.98 8.29 -20.30
CA LEU A 8 10.01 7.39 -19.79
C LEU A 8 11.19 8.16 -19.18
N LEU A 9 11.63 9.25 -19.82
CA LEU A 9 12.68 10.11 -19.29
C LEU A 9 12.27 10.71 -17.94
N HIS A 10 11.05 11.25 -17.86
CA HIS A 10 10.47 11.76 -16.62
C HIS A 10 10.42 10.69 -15.53
N GLN A 11 10.00 9.46 -15.87
CA GLN A 11 10.04 8.34 -14.93
C GLN A 11 11.48 8.03 -14.46
N LEU A 12 12.45 8.01 -15.38
CA LEU A 12 13.85 7.72 -15.07
C LEU A 12 14.50 8.78 -14.18
N ILE A 13 14.19 10.06 -14.38
CA ILE A 13 14.69 11.17 -13.54
C ILE A 13 14.13 11.07 -12.12
N HIS A 14 12.83 10.76 -11.99
CA HIS A 14 12.17 10.68 -10.68
C HIS A 14 12.49 9.42 -9.89
N THR A 15 12.90 8.36 -10.57
CA THR A 15 13.41 7.17 -9.92
C THR A 15 14.91 7.33 -9.65
N LYS A 16 15.40 6.94 -8.47
CA LYS A 16 16.84 6.98 -8.14
C LYS A 16 17.67 5.94 -8.92
N LEU A 17 17.30 5.64 -10.16
CA LEU A 17 17.87 4.57 -10.99
C LEU A 17 19.19 4.95 -11.65
N LEU A 18 19.38 6.24 -11.91
CA LEU A 18 20.60 6.76 -12.54
C LEU A 18 21.61 7.27 -11.51
N SER A 19 21.17 7.69 -10.33
CA SER A 19 22.01 8.40 -9.36
C SER A 19 23.16 7.59 -8.75
N PRO A 20 23.07 6.26 -8.51
CA PRO A 20 24.18 5.50 -7.92
C PRO A 20 25.32 5.17 -8.90
N PHE A 21 25.00 4.97 -10.18
CA PHE A 21 25.96 4.52 -11.18
C PHE A 21 26.41 5.63 -12.12
N SER A 22 25.53 6.60 -12.41
CA SER A 22 25.84 7.73 -13.30
C SER A 22 26.66 8.82 -12.60
N ASN A 23 26.71 8.83 -11.27
CA ASN A 23 27.48 9.80 -10.49
C ASN A 23 28.68 9.09 -9.84
N PRO A 24 29.87 9.10 -10.47
CA PRO A 24 31.08 8.55 -9.87
C PRO A 24 31.52 9.28 -8.59
N GLU A 25 31.03 10.52 -8.40
CA GLU A 25 31.20 11.33 -7.18
C GLU A 25 30.43 10.80 -5.97
N LEU A 26 29.44 9.91 -6.17
CA LEU A 26 28.74 9.26 -5.08
C LEU A 26 29.66 8.16 -4.53
N SER A 27 30.24 8.37 -3.35
CA SER A 27 31.12 7.42 -2.65
C SER A 27 30.35 6.19 -2.14
N LEU A 28 29.83 5.38 -3.05
CA LEU A 28 29.08 4.15 -2.75
C LEU A 28 30.03 2.97 -2.59
N THR A 29 29.72 2.09 -1.64
CA THR A 29 30.47 0.85 -1.47
C THR A 29 30.24 -0.09 -2.64
N HIS A 30 31.18 -1.00 -2.90
CA HIS A 30 31.04 -2.03 -3.94
C HIS A 30 29.71 -2.81 -3.80
N SER A 31 29.39 -3.23 -2.57
CA SER A 31 28.16 -3.95 -2.26
C SER A 31 26.88 -3.17 -2.57
N GLN A 32 26.88 -1.85 -2.40
CA GLN A 32 25.74 -1.00 -2.76
C GLN A 32 25.56 -0.93 -4.28
N ARG A 33 26.68 -0.84 -5.03
CA ARG A 33 26.66 -0.83 -6.50
C ARG A 33 26.13 -2.14 -7.07
N GLU A 34 26.57 -3.29 -6.54
CA GLU A 34 26.07 -4.60 -6.97
C GLU A 34 24.57 -4.76 -6.71
N LYS A 35 24.08 -4.35 -5.53
CA LYS A 35 22.65 -4.44 -5.20
C LYS A 35 21.78 -3.52 -6.07
N ALA A 36 22.29 -2.33 -6.39
CA ALA A 36 21.64 -1.42 -7.32
C ALA A 36 21.55 -2.03 -8.73
N LEU A 37 22.63 -2.65 -9.22
CA LEU A 37 22.65 -3.35 -10.51
C LEU A 37 21.66 -4.52 -10.51
N ALA A 38 21.70 -5.39 -9.50
CA ALA A 38 20.79 -6.52 -9.37
C ALA A 38 19.33 -6.07 -9.33
N GLY A 39 19.04 -4.95 -8.64
CA GLY A 39 17.73 -4.32 -8.64
C GLY A 39 17.30 -3.88 -10.04
N ARG A 40 18.19 -3.25 -10.80
CA ARG A 40 17.93 -2.82 -12.18
C ARG A 40 17.62 -3.99 -13.11
N VAL A 41 18.34 -5.10 -12.98
CA VAL A 41 18.06 -6.32 -13.76
C VAL A 41 16.64 -6.84 -13.47
N LYS A 42 16.18 -6.77 -12.21
CA LYS A 42 14.80 -7.13 -11.85
C LYS A 42 13.75 -6.19 -12.43
N GLU A 43 14.05 -4.90 -12.53
CA GLU A 43 13.15 -3.93 -13.14
C GLU A 43 13.06 -4.09 -14.65
N VAL A 44 14.20 -4.25 -15.33
CA VAL A 44 14.26 -4.46 -16.79
C VAL A 44 13.59 -5.78 -17.18
N SER A 45 13.72 -6.83 -16.35
CA SER A 45 13.02 -8.10 -16.55
C SER A 45 11.52 -8.04 -16.19
N GLY A 46 11.00 -6.89 -15.73
CA GLY A 46 9.60 -6.71 -15.38
C GLY A 46 9.17 -7.38 -14.07
N LYS A 47 10.11 -7.93 -13.29
CA LYS A 47 9.83 -8.61 -12.01
C LYS A 47 9.55 -7.65 -10.86
N SER A 48 10.07 -6.42 -10.95
CA SER A 48 9.83 -5.35 -9.98
C SER A 48 9.38 -4.07 -10.68
N LYS A 49 8.61 -3.24 -9.97
CA LYS A 49 8.24 -1.90 -10.44
C LYS A 49 9.50 -1.04 -10.57
N LEU A 50 9.51 -0.15 -11.56
CA LEU A 50 10.58 0.81 -11.80
C LEU A 50 10.90 1.61 -10.51
N GLY A 51 12.16 1.67 -10.13
CA GLY A 51 12.61 2.33 -8.89
C GLY A 51 12.49 1.50 -7.60
N LYS A 52 11.96 0.27 -7.65
CA LYS A 52 11.78 -0.62 -6.48
C LYS A 52 12.62 -1.90 -6.54
N GLY A 53 13.48 -2.05 -7.54
CA GLY A 53 14.30 -3.24 -7.72
C GLY A 53 15.30 -3.42 -6.59
N GLU A 54 15.99 -2.35 -6.18
CA GLU A 54 16.99 -2.42 -5.10
C GLU A 54 16.36 -2.71 -3.73
N SER A 55 15.20 -2.13 -3.43
CA SER A 55 14.49 -2.45 -2.19
C SER A 55 13.99 -3.89 -2.20
N SER A 56 13.56 -4.41 -3.36
CA SER A 56 13.19 -5.82 -3.53
C SER A 56 14.37 -6.77 -3.32
N THR A 57 15.56 -6.49 -3.88
CA THR A 57 16.75 -7.32 -3.65
C THR A 57 17.17 -7.33 -2.20
N ARG A 58 17.22 -6.15 -1.55
CA ARG A 58 17.52 -6.05 -0.11
C ARG A 58 16.49 -6.79 0.75
N GLN A 59 15.21 -6.71 0.40
CA GLN A 59 14.16 -7.41 1.14
C GLN A 59 14.29 -8.93 1.01
N GLU A 60 14.62 -9.44 -0.17
CA GLU A 60 14.89 -10.87 -0.38
C GLU A 60 16.09 -11.36 0.43
N GLU A 61 17.19 -10.59 0.46
CA GLU A 61 18.34 -10.88 1.32
C GLU A 61 17.95 -10.90 2.81
N HIS A 62 17.18 -9.91 3.27
CA HIS A 62 16.68 -9.86 4.64
C HIS A 62 15.73 -11.02 4.98
N ASN A 63 15.02 -11.55 3.98
CA ASN A 63 14.16 -12.72 4.13
C ASN A 63 14.94 -14.02 4.30
N GLN A 64 16.20 -14.08 3.86
CA GLN A 64 17.10 -15.22 4.12
C GLN A 64 17.68 -15.18 5.54
N ALA A 65 17.75 -14.00 6.16
CA ALA A 65 18.25 -13.87 7.53
C ALA A 65 17.28 -14.46 8.57
N SER A 66 17.84 -14.90 9.70
CA SER A 66 17.07 -15.43 10.83
C SER A 66 16.11 -14.38 11.41
N GLN A 67 15.03 -14.85 12.05
CA GLN A 67 13.98 -13.97 12.56
C GLN A 67 14.52 -12.90 13.53
N LYS A 68 15.44 -13.29 14.44
CA LYS A 68 16.04 -12.36 15.41
C LYS A 68 16.82 -11.23 14.71
N VAL A 69 17.61 -11.57 13.69
CA VAL A 69 18.38 -10.59 12.91
C VAL A 69 17.44 -9.68 12.13
N ARG A 70 16.43 -10.25 11.46
CA ARG A 70 15.43 -9.49 10.71
C ARG A 70 14.69 -8.49 11.59
N ALA A 71 14.23 -8.92 12.76
CA ALA A 71 13.54 -8.06 13.72
C ALA A 71 14.48 -6.94 14.23
N GLY A 72 15.74 -7.26 14.52
CA GLY A 72 16.74 -6.27 14.92
C GLY A 72 17.00 -5.22 13.84
N LEU A 73 17.10 -5.64 12.57
CA LEU A 73 17.26 -4.74 11.43
C LEU A 73 16.04 -3.83 11.26
N GLN A 74 14.82 -4.37 11.34
CA GLN A 74 13.59 -3.60 11.25
C GLN A 74 13.47 -2.56 12.37
N ARG A 75 13.79 -2.94 13.61
CA ARG A 75 13.83 -2.02 14.75
C ARG A 75 14.82 -0.88 14.51
N LYS A 76 16.05 -1.21 14.09
CA LYS A 76 17.09 -0.20 13.81
C LYS A 76 16.72 0.71 12.64
N MET A 77 15.98 0.22 11.65
CA MET A 77 15.45 1.06 10.57
C MET A 77 14.40 2.05 11.11
N ALA A 78 13.45 1.59 11.92
CA ALA A 78 12.44 2.45 12.53
C ALA A 78 13.06 3.53 13.43
N GLU A 79 14.07 3.19 14.23
CA GLU A 79 14.82 4.15 15.05
C GLU A 79 15.51 5.22 14.19
N ARG A 80 16.18 4.82 13.10
CA ARG A 80 16.80 5.80 12.17
C ARG A 80 15.78 6.71 11.51
N ASP A 81 14.62 6.18 11.11
CA ASP A 81 13.60 6.97 10.45
C ASP A 81 12.91 7.93 11.41
N HIS A 82 12.74 7.54 12.67
CA HIS A 82 12.31 8.46 13.72
C HIS A 82 13.33 9.58 13.93
N ASN A 83 14.62 9.27 14.07
CA ASN A 83 15.67 10.28 14.26
C ASN A 83 15.71 11.28 13.11
N LYS A 84 15.60 10.84 11.84
CA LYS A 84 15.53 11.76 10.69
C LYS A 84 14.35 12.72 10.76
N VAL A 85 13.21 12.27 11.27
CA VAL A 85 12.02 13.12 11.43
C VAL A 85 12.26 14.14 12.53
N GLU A 86 12.86 13.75 13.66
CA GLU A 86 13.21 14.69 14.73
C GLU A 86 14.27 15.69 14.28
N GLU A 87 15.35 15.25 13.63
CA GLU A 87 16.36 16.12 13.03
C GLU A 87 15.73 17.12 12.04
N ALA A 88 14.80 16.67 11.19
CA ALA A 88 14.12 17.57 10.26
C ALA A 88 13.21 18.59 10.96
N LYS A 89 12.63 18.25 12.12
CA LYS A 89 11.86 19.20 12.95
C LYS A 89 12.79 20.22 13.60
N ASP A 90 13.91 19.76 14.15
CA ASP A 90 14.92 20.62 14.78
C ASP A 90 15.51 21.62 13.79
N LEU A 91 15.75 21.18 12.55
CA LEU A 91 16.21 22.02 11.45
C LEU A 91 15.10 22.90 10.84
N GLY A 92 13.84 22.78 11.28
CA GLY A 92 12.71 23.52 10.74
C GLY A 92 12.33 23.17 9.30
N THR A 93 12.88 22.08 8.74
CA THR A 93 12.60 21.62 7.37
C THR A 93 11.36 20.71 7.32
N TYR A 94 10.93 20.18 8.47
CA TYR A 94 9.75 19.34 8.56
C TYR A 94 8.47 20.15 8.31
N HIS A 95 7.71 19.73 7.29
CA HIS A 95 6.38 20.27 7.02
C HIS A 95 5.34 19.13 6.98
N PRO A 96 4.16 19.26 7.64
CA PRO A 96 3.15 18.20 7.70
C PRO A 96 2.71 17.69 6.32
N TYR A 97 2.65 18.56 5.31
CA TYR A 97 2.33 18.19 3.93
C TYR A 97 3.42 17.33 3.27
N LEU A 98 4.67 17.45 3.73
CA LEU A 98 5.83 16.69 3.25
C LEU A 98 6.11 15.43 4.10
N LYS A 99 5.23 15.08 5.05
CA LYS A 99 5.35 13.87 5.88
C LYS A 99 5.61 12.61 5.05
N ARG A 100 5.01 12.51 3.87
CA ARG A 100 5.18 11.37 2.94
C ARG A 100 6.62 11.18 2.46
N GLN A 101 7.45 12.23 2.47
CA GLN A 101 8.86 12.15 2.07
C GLN A 101 9.71 11.51 3.17
N PHE A 102 9.32 11.68 4.43
CA PHE A 102 9.99 11.10 5.59
C PHE A 102 9.45 9.73 5.99
N GLU A 103 8.24 9.40 5.56
CA GLU A 103 7.64 8.09 5.80
C GLU A 103 8.29 7.02 4.92
N SER A 104 9.00 6.08 5.54
CA SER A 104 9.53 4.91 4.85
C SER A 104 8.41 4.11 4.20
N GLU A 105 8.66 3.58 2.99
CA GLU A 105 7.65 2.82 2.24
C GLU A 105 7.13 1.59 3.01
N SER A 106 7.94 1.02 3.92
CA SER A 106 7.54 -0.07 4.81
C SER A 106 6.47 0.31 5.84
N SER A 107 6.32 1.60 6.11
CA SER A 107 5.35 2.15 7.07
C SER A 107 3.97 2.37 6.45
N GLN A 108 3.84 2.23 5.11
CA GLN A 108 2.54 2.30 4.44
C GLN A 108 1.69 1.10 4.84
N ALA A 109 0.83 1.31 5.83
CA ALA A 109 -0.14 0.31 6.25
C ALA A 109 -1.04 -0.02 5.05
N HIS A 110 -0.96 -1.26 4.56
CA HIS A 110 -1.98 -1.78 3.65
C HIS A 110 -3.32 -1.71 4.38
N THR A 111 -4.23 -0.88 3.88
CA THR A 111 -5.58 -0.70 4.45
C THR A 111 -6.36 -2.00 4.30
N ARG A 112 -6.20 -2.92 5.25
CA ARG A 112 -7.05 -4.11 5.33
C ARG A 112 -8.45 -3.62 5.72
N LYS A 113 -9.45 -3.93 4.90
CA LYS A 113 -10.84 -3.66 5.26
C LYS A 113 -11.12 -4.46 6.55
N ARG A 114 -11.63 -3.77 7.58
CA ARG A 114 -12.02 -4.41 8.84
C ARG A 114 -12.99 -5.55 8.54
N ALA A 115 -12.73 -6.74 9.09
CA ALA A 115 -13.72 -7.82 9.05
C ALA A 115 -14.99 -7.34 9.75
N ARG A 116 -16.14 -7.45 9.06
CA ARG A 116 -17.44 -6.96 9.57
C ARG A 116 -18.18 -7.98 10.44
N GLY A 117 -17.55 -9.09 10.79
CA GLY A 117 -18.20 -10.20 11.49
C GLY A 117 -19.27 -10.88 10.64
N LEU A 118 -20.08 -11.74 11.25
CA LEU A 118 -21.23 -12.36 10.59
C LEU A 118 -22.40 -11.36 10.59
N GLY A 119 -22.91 -11.05 9.40
CA GLY A 119 -24.08 -10.17 9.26
C GLY A 119 -25.38 -10.89 9.64
N MET A 120 -26.31 -10.15 10.22
CA MET A 120 -27.69 -10.61 10.44
C MET A 120 -28.50 -10.48 9.13
N GLY A 121 -29.29 -11.50 8.79
CA GLY A 121 -30.03 -11.58 7.52
C GLY A 121 -31.40 -10.89 7.52
N VAL A 122 -31.73 -10.12 8.56
CA VAL A 122 -33.03 -9.44 8.72
C VAL A 122 -32.82 -7.98 9.12
N GLY A 123 -33.47 -7.07 8.39
CA GLY A 123 -33.50 -5.66 8.71
C GLY A 123 -32.15 -4.95 8.74
N ARG A 124 -32.16 -3.70 9.21
CA ARG A 124 -30.97 -2.87 9.40
C ARG A 124 -30.83 -2.48 10.86
N PHE A 125 -29.81 -2.99 11.51
CA PHE A 125 -29.45 -2.55 12.86
C PHE A 125 -28.62 -1.27 12.80
N GLN A 126 -29.14 -0.18 13.35
CA GLN A 126 -28.43 1.10 13.42
C GLN A 126 -28.72 1.79 14.76
N GLY A 127 -27.66 2.17 15.48
CA GLY A 127 -27.79 2.96 16.71
C GLY A 127 -28.53 2.24 17.84
N GLY A 128 -28.41 0.91 17.95
CA GLY A 128 -29.10 0.13 18.98
C GLY A 128 -30.53 -0.31 18.61
N VAL A 129 -31.05 0.13 17.46
CA VAL A 129 -32.42 -0.16 17.03
C VAL A 129 -32.42 -1.02 15.77
N LEU A 130 -33.19 -2.10 15.78
CA LEU A 130 -33.44 -2.93 14.61
C LEU A 130 -34.58 -2.30 13.79
N LYS A 131 -34.26 -1.83 12.58
CA LYS A 131 -35.24 -1.30 11.64
C LYS A 131 -35.70 -2.42 10.71
N LEU A 132 -36.99 -2.74 10.74
CA LEU A 132 -37.63 -3.72 9.87
C LEU A 132 -38.48 -3.00 8.81
N SER A 133 -38.39 -3.45 7.57
CA SER A 133 -39.31 -3.01 6.50
C SER A 133 -40.67 -3.70 6.64
N ARG A 134 -41.72 -3.08 6.09
CA ARG A 134 -43.07 -3.68 6.10
C ARG A 134 -43.09 -5.03 5.39
N ASP A 135 -42.28 -5.21 4.35
CA ASP A 135 -42.19 -6.46 3.59
C ASP A 135 -41.52 -7.58 4.41
N GLU A 136 -40.49 -7.26 5.20
CA GLU A 136 -39.85 -8.23 6.11
C GLU A 136 -40.82 -8.65 7.23
N ILE A 137 -41.59 -7.69 7.75
CA ILE A 137 -42.64 -7.97 8.74
C ILE A 137 -43.70 -8.89 8.10
N ALA A 138 -44.20 -8.56 6.91
CA ALA A 138 -45.20 -9.38 6.21
C ALA A 138 -44.73 -10.81 5.96
N LYS A 139 -43.47 -10.98 5.50
CA LYS A 139 -42.82 -12.29 5.31
C LYS A 139 -42.70 -13.07 6.62
N ALA A 140 -42.34 -12.42 7.72
CA ALA A 140 -42.23 -13.06 9.03
C ALA A 140 -43.60 -13.42 9.63
N THR A 141 -44.62 -12.59 9.43
CA THR A 141 -45.99 -12.81 9.93
C THR A 141 -46.81 -13.76 9.08
N GLY A 142 -46.29 -14.26 7.95
CA GLY A 142 -46.95 -15.25 7.12
C GLY A 142 -48.24 -14.76 6.44
N SER A 143 -48.42 -13.44 6.27
CA SER A 143 -49.57 -12.91 5.56
C SER A 143 -49.38 -13.11 4.06
N ASN A 144 -49.71 -14.32 3.61
CA ASN A 144 -49.95 -14.62 2.20
C ASN A 144 -51.00 -13.65 1.67
N SER A 145 -50.58 -12.54 1.07
CA SER A 145 -51.42 -11.74 0.18
C SER A 145 -51.62 -12.50 -1.13
N ARG A 146 -52.29 -13.66 -1.04
CA ARG A 146 -53.12 -14.16 -2.14
C ARG A 146 -54.35 -13.28 -2.20
N ALA A 147 -54.21 -12.09 -2.75
CA ALA A 147 -55.33 -11.20 -3.07
C ALA A 147 -55.20 -10.72 -4.52
N GLY A 148 -55.70 -11.59 -5.41
CA GLY A 148 -56.42 -11.29 -6.64
C GLY A 148 -55.97 -10.13 -7.53
N LYS A 149 -55.48 -10.48 -8.73
CA LYS A 149 -55.97 -9.82 -9.94
C LYS A 149 -56.04 -10.81 -11.10
N GLY A 150 -57.19 -11.49 -11.17
CA GLY A 150 -57.61 -12.24 -12.35
C GLY A 150 -57.68 -11.30 -13.55
N LYS A 151 -56.75 -11.50 -14.50
CA LYS A 151 -56.74 -10.85 -15.81
C LYS A 151 -57.86 -11.50 -16.65
N ARG A 152 -59.08 -10.94 -16.58
CA ARG A 152 -60.16 -11.30 -17.51
C ARG A 152 -59.74 -10.88 -18.91
N ARG A 153 -59.63 -11.87 -19.81
CA ARG A 153 -59.55 -11.70 -21.25
C ARG A 153 -60.91 -11.21 -21.76
N LYS A 154 -60.91 -10.10 -22.51
CA LYS A 154 -61.67 -9.90 -23.75
C LYS A 154 -60.89 -8.88 -24.57
#